data_AF-A0A151ET35-F1
#
_entry.id   AF-A0A151ET35-F1
#
_cell.length_a   1.000
_cell.length_b   1.000
_cell.length_c   1.000
_cell.angle_alpha   90.00
_cell.angle_beta   90.00
_cell.angle_gamma   90.00
#
_symmetry.space_group_name_H-M   'P 1'
#
loop_
_entity.id
_entity.type
_entity.pdbx_description
1 polymer ?
#
loop_
_entity_poly.entity_id
_entity_poly.type
_entity_poly.pdbx_seq_one_letter_code
_entity_poly.pdbx_strand_id
1 'polypeptide(L)' 'MEPIVIYRKNSGKLGILNGHKRFKILRLMGINELKPEMDNYNDNKFNKEILKISDIDDNIIN' A
#
# COMPACT_ATOMS: atom_id res chain seq x y z
N MET A 1 12.14 9.66 -5.20
CA MET A 1 11.46 8.86 -4.16
C MET A 1 10.67 7.78 -4.87
N GLU A 2 10.89 6.50 -4.57
CA GLU A 2 10.19 5.40 -5.25
C GLU A 2 8.69 5.34 -4.87
N PRO A 3 7.81 4.87 -5.77
CA PRO A 3 6.40 4.64 -5.48
C PRO A 3 6.22 3.53 -4.45
N ILE A 4 5.14 3.57 -3.66
CA ILE A 4 4.76 2.42 -2.83
C ILE A 4 4.16 1.39 -3.79
N VAL A 5 4.64 0.16 -3.72
CA VAL A 5 4.12 -0.94 -4.54
C VAL A 5 3.36 -1.86 -3.61
N ILE A 6 2.08 -2.09 -3.91
CA ILE A 6 1.16 -2.87 -3.07
C ILE A 6 0.70 -4.10 -3.88
N TYR A 7 0.53 -5.23 -3.19
CA TYR A 7 0.04 -6.48 -3.75
C TYR A 7 -1.04 -7.10 -2.87
N ARG A 8 -1.91 -7.93 -3.43
CA ARG A 8 -2.90 -8.69 -2.66
C ARG A 8 -2.29 -10.01 -2.16
N LYS A 9 -2.31 -10.23 -0.85
CA LYS A 9 -1.95 -11.51 -0.22
C LYS A 9 -3.06 -12.54 -0.49
N ASN A 10 -2.71 -13.83 -0.45
CA ASN A 10 -3.67 -14.93 -0.54
C ASN A 10 -4.74 -14.90 0.57
N SER A 11 -4.47 -14.20 1.69
CA SER A 11 -5.43 -13.95 2.77
C SER A 11 -6.50 -12.90 2.45
N GLY A 12 -6.45 -12.29 1.26
CA GLY A 12 -7.34 -11.19 0.85
C GLY A 12 -6.89 -9.80 1.32
N LYS A 13 -5.93 -9.72 2.25
CA LYS A 13 -5.31 -8.47 2.73
C LYS A 13 -4.34 -7.88 1.70
N LEU A 14 -4.01 -6.61 1.85
CA LEU A 14 -2.99 -5.94 1.04
C LEU A 14 -1.63 -5.98 1.75
N GLY A 15 -0.56 -6.23 1.00
CA GLY A 15 0.82 -6.20 1.48
C GLY A 15 1.64 -5.20 0.68
N ILE A 16 2.74 -4.73 1.27
CA ILE A 16 3.67 -3.81 0.61
C ILE A 16 4.80 -4.64 0.00
N LEU A 17 5.08 -4.45 -1.29
CA LEU A 17 6.21 -5.02 -1.99
C LEU A 17 7.41 -4.06 -1.98
N ASN A 18 7.17 -2.77 -2.21
CA ASN A 18 8.21 -1.73 -2.16
C ASN A 18 7.67 -0.45 -1.50
N GLY A 19 8.56 0.39 -0.96
CA GLY A 19 8.18 1.69 -0.37
C GLY A 19 7.75 1.64 1.10
N HIS A 20 8.08 0.58 1.87
CA HIS A 20 7.74 0.44 3.29
C HIS A 20 8.11 1.66 4.14
N LYS A 21 9.29 2.26 3.93
CA LYS A 21 9.71 3.47 4.65
C LYS A 21 8.78 4.64 4.38
N ARG A 22 8.38 4.84 3.12
CA ARG A 22 7.44 5.90 2.71
C ARG A 22 6.06 5.65 3.30
N PHE A 23 5.57 4.41 3.25
CA PHE A 23 4.31 4.03 3.89
C PHE A 23 4.30 4.35 5.40
N LYS A 24 5.37 3.99 6.13
CA LYS A 24 5.51 4.32 7.56
C LYS A 24 5.46 5.82 7.81
N ILE A 25 6.13 6.62 6.97
CA ILE A 25 6.09 8.09 7.07
C ILE A 25 4.68 8.62 6.84
N LEU A 26 3.97 8.15 5.81
CA LEU A 26 2.59 8.57 5.54
C LEU A 26 1.65 8.23 6.71
N ARG A 27 1.80 7.04 7.28
CA ARG A 27 1.07 6.61 8.48
C ARG A 27 1.36 7.51 9.69
N LEU A 28 2.63 7.87 9.92
CA LEU A 28 3.03 8.79 10.99
C LEU A 28 2.49 10.20 10.78
N MET A 29 2.35 10.63 9.52
CA MET A 29 1.72 11.91 9.15
C MET A 29 0.20 11.90 9.31
N GLY A 30 -0.41 10.78 9.70
CA GLY A 30 -1.86 10.65 9.86
C GLY A 30 -2.61 10.58 8.52
N ILE A 31 -1.91 10.26 7.43
CA ILE A 31 -2.56 9.95 6.16
C ILE A 31 -3.32 8.64 6.34
N ASN A 32 -4.61 8.64 6.04
CA ASN A 32 -5.48 7.47 6.19
C ASN A 32 -5.79 6.80 4.86
N GLU A 33 -5.46 7.46 3.76
CA GLU A 33 -5.85 7.12 2.41
C GLU A 33 -4.65 7.25 1.47
N LEU A 34 -4.36 6.20 0.71
CA LEU A 34 -3.39 6.21 -0.36
C LEU A 34 -4.12 6.44 -1.68
N LYS A 35 -3.82 7.58 -2.29
CA LYS A 35 -4.33 7.91 -3.62
C LYS A 35 -3.60 7.06 -4.65
N PRO A 36 -4.27 6.68 -5.76
CA PRO A 36 -3.65 5.94 -6.87
C PRO A 36 -2.39 6.61 -7.45
N GLU A 37 -2.26 7.93 -7.32
CA GLU A 37 -1.09 8.70 -7.75
C GLU A 37 0.16 8.51 -6.86
N MET A 38 -0.02 7.94 -5.66
CA MET A 38 1.04 7.72 -4.68
C MET A 38 1.68 6.33 -4.81
N ASP A 39 1.02 5.41 -5.54
CA ASP A 39 1.31 3.97 -5.52
C ASP A 39 1.25 3.34 -6.93
N ASN A 40 1.96 2.22 -7.12
CA ASN A 40 1.85 1.37 -8.32
C ASN A 40 1.24 0.01 -7.92
N TYR A 41 0.08 -0.32 -8.49
CA TYR A 41 -0.56 -1.63 -8.32
C TYR A 41 0.00 -2.60 -9.36
N ASN A 42 0.50 -3.75 -8.91
CA ASN A 42 0.91 -4.83 -9.81
C ASN A 42 -0.24 -5.82 -10.11
N ASP A 43 -1.45 -5.53 -9.65
CA ASP A 43 -2.64 -6.36 -9.88
C ASP A 43 -3.54 -5.69 -10.92
N ASN A 44 -3.56 -6.24 -12.14
CA ASN A 44 -4.23 -5.73 -13.35
C ASN A 44 -5.77 -5.58 -13.23
N LYS A 45 -6.35 -5.77 -12.04
CA LYS A 45 -7.80 -5.75 -11.79
C LYS A 45 -8.28 -4.68 -10.80
N PHE A 46 -7.38 -3.95 -10.13
CA PHE A 46 -7.84 -2.89 -9.24
C PHE A 46 -8.21 -1.65 -10.05
N ASN A 47 -9.50 -1.34 -10.02
CA ASN A 47 -9.96 0.02 -10.24
C ASN A 47 -9.18 0.94 -9.30
N LYS A 48 -8.89 2.16 -9.76
CA LYS A 48 -8.16 3.24 -9.08
C LYS A 48 -8.89 3.76 -7.82
N GLU A 49 -9.40 2.88 -6.98
CA GLU A 49 -10.04 3.24 -5.73
C GLU A 49 -8.98 3.69 -4.71
N ILE A 50 -9.37 4.64 -3.87
CA ILE A 50 -8.56 5.13 -2.77
C ILE A 50 -8.36 3.97 -1.78
N LEU A 51 -7.11 3.56 -1.55
CA LEU A 51 -6.80 2.53 -0.58
C LEU A 51 -6.79 3.11 0.82
N LYS A 52 -7.47 2.45 1.77
CA LYS A 52 -7.32 2.81 3.18
C LYS A 52 -6.04 2.19 3.71
N ILE A 53 -5.25 2.99 4.42
CA ILE A 53 -4.01 2.52 5.07
C ILE A 53 -4.30 1.40 6.08
N SER A 54 -5.50 1.37 6.67
CA SER A 54 -5.96 0.30 7.57
C SER A 54 -6.02 -1.09 6.92
N ASP A 55 -6.17 -1.15 5.60
CA ASP A 55 -6.36 -2.41 4.86
C ASP A 55 -5.02 -3.06 4.47
N ILE A 56 -3.92 -2.33 4.71
CA ILE A 56 -2.56 -2.73 4.38
C ILE A 56 -1.89 -3.32 5.61
N ASP A 57 -1.47 -4.57 5.47
CA ASP A 57 -0.72 -5.31 6.46
C ASP A 57 0.78 -5.08 6.26
N ASP A 58 1.35 -4.24 7.14
CA ASP A 58 2.76 -3.83 7.13
C ASP A 58 3.70 -4.75 7.89
N ASN A 59 3.21 -5.92 8.33
CA ASN A 59 4.08 -6.97 8.86
C ASN A 59 4.99 -7.49 7.74
N ILE A 60 6.29 -7.22 7.88
CA ILE A 60 7.33 -7.74 7.01
C ILE A 60 7.28 -9.27 7.13
N ILE A 61 6.92 -9.94 6.04
CA ILE A 61 7.08 -11.39 5.94
C ILE A 61 8.59 -11.62 5.89
N ASN A 62 9.11 -12.23 6.95
CA ASN A 62 10.51 -12.65 7.05
C ASN A 62 10.71 -13.94 6.23
#